data_AF-A0A920L761-F1
#
_entry.id   AF-A0A920L761-F1
#
_cell.length_a   1.000
_cell.length_b   1.000
_cell.length_c   1.000
_cell.angle_alpha   90.00
_cell.angle_beta   90.00
_cell.angle_gamma   90.00
#
_symmetry.space_group_name_H-M   'P 1'
#
loop_
_entity.id
_entity.type
_entity.pdbx_description
1 polymer ?
#
loop_
_entity_poly.entity_id
_entity_poly.type
_entity_poly.pdbx_seq_one_letter_code
_entity_poly.pdbx_strand_id
1 'polypeptide(L)' 'MPDIDIDFDDEGRGKVIDYVIEKYGSKQVAQIITYGKMAAKSSFRDTARVLDLSLSDADF' A
#
# COMPACT_ATOMS: atom_id res chain seq x y z
N MET A 1 18.49 2.45 -18.23
CA MET A 1 18.16 1.16 -17.59
C MET A 1 16.71 0.88 -17.90
N PRO A 2 16.36 -0.24 -18.55
CA PRO A 2 14.97 -0.61 -18.76
C PRO A 2 14.34 -1.05 -17.44
N ASP A 3 13.08 -0.70 -17.22
CA ASP A 3 12.27 -1.18 -16.08
C ASP A 3 11.48 -2.41 -16.52
N ILE A 4 11.40 -3.44 -15.69
CA ILE A 4 10.74 -4.71 -16.00
C ILE A 4 9.74 -5.02 -14.91
N ASP A 5 8.45 -4.92 -15.26
CA ASP A 5 7.34 -5.29 -14.40
C ASP A 5 6.93 -6.75 -14.66
N ILE A 6 6.68 -7.50 -13.58
CA ILE A 6 6.21 -8.89 -13.64
C ILE A 6 4.98 -9.04 -12.75
N ASP A 7 3.87 -9.50 -13.33
CA ASP A 7 2.65 -9.84 -12.62
C ASP A 7 2.74 -11.27 -12.06
N PHE A 8 2.39 -11.44 -10.78
CA PHE A 8 2.25 -12.74 -10.14
C PHE A 8 0.84 -12.90 -9.58
N ASP A 9 0.32 -14.12 -9.59
CA ASP A 9 -0.90 -14.46 -8.86
C ASP A 9 -0.69 -14.24 -7.35
N ASP A 10 -1.72 -13.78 -6.65
CA ASP A 10 -1.67 -13.42 -5.22
C ASP A 10 -1.20 -14.59 -4.37
N GLU A 11 -1.68 -15.81 -4.65
CA GLU A 11 -1.27 -17.03 -3.95
C GLU A 11 0.19 -17.42 -4.22
N GLY A 12 0.70 -17.09 -5.41
CA GLY A 12 2.05 -17.45 -5.86
C GLY A 12 3.12 -16.42 -5.50
N ARG A 13 2.74 -15.14 -5.30
CA ARG A 13 3.65 -14.02 -5.11
C ARG A 13 4.59 -14.20 -3.93
N GLY A 14 4.09 -14.72 -2.81
CA GLY A 14 4.91 -14.97 -1.61
C GLY A 14 6.08 -15.90 -1.89
N LYS A 15 5.84 -17.02 -2.60
CA LYS A 15 6.88 -18.02 -2.92
C LYS A 15 7.99 -17.44 -3.78
N VAL A 16 7.65 -16.54 -4.71
CA VAL A 16 8.64 -15.88 -5.56
C VAL A 16 9.48 -14.89 -4.75
N ILE A 17 8.85 -14.12 -3.84
CA ILE A 17 9.57 -13.23 -2.93
C ILE A 17 10.54 -14.04 -2.06
N ASP A 18 10.10 -15.15 -1.48
CA ASP A 18 10.94 -16.02 -0.65
C ASP A 18 12.13 -16.57 -1.44
N TYR A 19 11.90 -17.03 -2.67
CA TYR A 19 12.98 -17.48 -3.57
C TYR A 19 14.02 -16.39 -3.84
N VAL A 20 13.58 -15.14 -4.09
CA VAL A 20 14.49 -14.02 -4.33
C VAL A 20 15.28 -13.69 -3.06
N ILE A 21 14.65 -13.73 -1.89
CA ILE A 21 15.32 -13.52 -0.60
C ILE A 21 16.39 -14.60 -0.35
N GLU A 22 16.06 -15.87 -0.60
CA GLU A 22 17.01 -16.98 -0.44
C GLU A 22 18.18 -16.85 -1.42
N LYS A 23 17.89 -16.50 -2.68
CA LYS A 23 18.89 -16.42 -3.75
C LYS A 23 19.87 -15.26 -3.60
N TYR A 24 19.39 -14.09 -3.16
CA TYR A 24 20.18 -12.85 -3.11
C TYR A 24 20.53 -12.39 -1.69
N GLY A 25 19.98 -13.04 -0.68
CA GLY A 25 20.23 -12.76 0.73
C GLY A 25 19.30 -11.71 1.33
N SER A 26 18.81 -11.97 2.54
CA SER A 26 17.83 -11.13 3.24
C SER A 26 18.27 -9.69 3.53
N LYS A 27 19.58 -9.42 3.60
CA LYS A 27 20.12 -8.07 3.78
C LYS A 27 20.11 -7.23 2.49
N GLN A 28 19.88 -7.84 1.34
CA GLN A 28 19.96 -7.20 0.02
C GLN A 28 18.60 -7.08 -0.67
N VAL A 29 17.54 -7.63 -0.08
CA VAL A 29 16.18 -7.65 -0.64
C VAL A 29 15.23 -6.99 0.34
N ALA A 30 14.48 -5.99 -0.13
CA ALA A 30 13.44 -5.31 0.65
C ALA A 30 12.29 -4.88 -0.27
N GLN A 31 11.10 -4.74 0.33
CA GLN A 31 9.93 -4.19 -0.37
C GLN A 31 10.01 -2.66 -0.40
N ILE A 32 9.57 -2.07 -1.52
CA ILE A 32 9.42 -0.62 -1.63
C ILE A 32 8.09 -0.21 -0.97
N ILE A 33 8.14 0.78 -0.08
CA ILE A 33 6.95 1.29 0.60
C ILE A 33 6.15 2.23 -0.31
N THR A 34 4.83 2.29 -0.11
CA THR A 34 3.96 3.32 -0.68
C THR A 34 3.55 4.31 0.40
N TYR A 35 3.81 5.60 0.20
CA TYR A 35 3.36 6.64 1.11
C TYR A 35 1.90 7.02 0.82
N GLY A 36 1.02 6.73 1.76
CA GLY A 36 -0.36 7.22 1.72
C GLY A 36 -0.39 8.74 1.92
N LYS A 37 -1.11 9.46 1.05
CA LYS A 37 -1.45 10.87 1.25
C LYS A 37 -2.83 10.97 1.88
N MET A 38 -3.07 12.06 2.61
CA MET A 38 -4.41 12.41 3.06
C MET A 38 -5.27 12.77 1.84
N ALA A 39 -6.12 11.84 1.41
CA ALA A 39 -7.03 12.05 0.29
C ALA A 39 -8.16 12.99 0.69
N ALA A 40 -8.61 13.89 -0.19
CA ALA A 40 -9.61 14.91 0.15
C ALA A 40 -10.85 14.33 0.85
N LYS A 41 -11.38 13.20 0.36
CA LYS A 41 -12.54 12.53 0.95
C LYS A 41 -12.26 11.93 2.33
N SER A 42 -11.09 11.32 2.54
CA SER A 42 -10.72 10.83 3.87
C SER A 42 -10.49 11.98 4.83
N SER A 43 -9.80 13.04 4.40
CA SER A 43 -9.55 14.24 5.20
C SER A 43 -10.84 14.92 5.66
N PHE A 44 -11.84 15.00 4.77
CA PHE A 44 -13.14 15.59 5.11
C PHE A 44 -13.87 14.76 6.17
N ARG A 45 -13.95 13.43 5.97
CA ARG A 45 -14.54 12.51 6.95
C ARG A 45 -13.80 12.54 8.28
N ASP A 46 -12.47 12.60 8.27
CA ASP A 46 -11.66 12.66 9.48
C ASP A 46 -11.91 13.96 10.26
N THR A 47 -12.06 15.10 9.55
CA THR A 47 -12.43 16.37 10.17
C THR A 47 -13.84 16.34 10.75
N ALA A 48 -14.81 15.73 10.05
CA ALA A 48 -16.17 15.57 10.54
C ALA A 48 -16.22 14.74 11.83
N ARG A 49 -15.40 13.67 11.94
CA ARG A 49 -15.28 12.89 13.19
C ARG A 49 -14.77 13.72 14.35
N VAL A 50 -13.77 14.58 14.11
CA VAL A 50 -13.21 15.46 15.15
C VAL A 50 -14.25 16.48 15.65
N LEU A 51 -15.12 16.94 14.75
CA LEU A 51 -16.16 17.92 15.05
C LEU A 51 -17.48 17.30 15.54
N ASP A 52 -17.53 15.97 15.74
CA ASP A 52 -18.73 15.21 16.12
C ASP A 52 -19.93 15.43 15.18
N LEU A 53 -19.64 15.60 13.89
CA LEU A 53 -20.64 15.75 12.83
C LEU A 53 -21.04 14.37 12.28
N SER A 54 -22.28 14.24 11.80
CA SER A 54 -22.74 13.00 11.19
C SER A 54 -21.89 12.64 9.97
N LEU A 55 -21.41 11.39 9.93
CA LEU A 55 -20.66 10.89 8.79
C LEU A 55 -21.48 10.79 7.51
N SER A 56 -22.82 10.67 7.62
CA SER A 56 -23.72 10.72 6.46
C SER A 56 -23.62 12.06 5.73
N ASP A 57 -23.47 13.13 6.51
CA ASP A 57 -23.44 14.50 5.99
C ASP A 57 -22.04 14.86 5.47
N ALA A 58 -21.05 14.03 5.81
CA ALA A 58 -19.66 14.15 5.38
C ALA A 58 -19.27 13.19 4.26
N ASP A 59 -20.26 12.48 3.69
CA ASP A 59 -20.07 11.55 2.58
C ASP A 59 -20.47 12.18 1.24
N PHE A 60 -19.66 13.16 0.80
CA PHE A 60 -19.74 13.76 -0.54
C PHE A 60 -19.03 12.91 -1.60
#